data_AF-A0A959I2X1-F1
#
_entry.id   AF-A0A959I2X1-F1
#
_cell.length_a   1.000
_cell.length_b   1.000
_cell.length_c   1.000
_cell.angle_alpha   90.00
_cell.angle_beta   90.00
_cell.angle_gamma   90.00
#
_symmetry.space_group_name_H-M   'P 1'
#
loop_
_entity.id
_entity.type
_entity.pdbx_description
1 polymer ?
#
loop_
_entity_poly.entity_id
_entity_poly.type
_entity_poly.pdbx_seq_one_letter_code
_entity_poly.pdbx_strand_id
1 'polypeptide(L)'
;MKKALKITAYVFGGILLLAGLAAAYIQFAPAPTYDAPEIPEITIVHTPERIAEGARIASMLCNECHTGQDDKLSGKKLEDVPPVFGQFYSANITQSPEHGIGKWTDSELYYFLRTGLRRDGSFAAIMPQFPMVSDEGLYAIISYLRSDNPRVQPSAHEPLKSKYAFLGKLLLQFVLKPAAFPDQPVPQPDTLNQLAWGRYLADGLYSCYDCHSASFT
;
A
#
# COMPACT_ATOMS: atom_id res chain seq x y z
N MET A 1 -6.78 -50.34 24.28
CA MET A 1 -7.90 -49.44 23.90
C MET A 1 -8.01 -48.20 24.80
N LYS A 2 -8.19 -48.31 26.13
CA LYS A 2 -8.37 -47.13 27.02
C LYS A 2 -7.19 -46.14 27.05
N LYS A 3 -5.94 -46.62 26.98
CA LYS A 3 -4.74 -45.75 26.95
C LYS A 3 -4.62 -44.97 25.63
N ALA A 4 -4.85 -45.63 24.49
CA ALA A 4 -4.84 -44.99 23.18
C ALA A 4 -5.91 -43.90 23.08
N LEU A 5 -7.15 -44.17 23.53
CA LEU A 5 -8.23 -43.18 23.55
C LEU A 5 -7.89 -41.94 24.41
N LYS A 6 -7.24 -42.14 25.56
CA LYS A 6 -6.78 -41.03 26.42
C LYS A 6 -5.70 -40.19 25.72
N ILE A 7 -4.72 -40.83 25.09
CA ILE A 7 -3.67 -40.12 24.35
C ILE A 7 -4.27 -39.33 23.19
N THR A 8 -5.17 -39.93 22.40
CA THR A 8 -5.88 -39.23 21.32
C THR A 8 -6.68 -38.04 21.85
N ALA A 9 -7.38 -38.20 22.97
CA ALA A 9 -8.13 -37.11 23.60
C ALA A 9 -7.22 -35.98 24.10
N TYR A 10 -6.07 -36.30 24.70
CA TYR A 10 -5.09 -35.28 25.13
C TYR A 10 -4.47 -34.55 23.95
N VAL A 11 -4.11 -35.27 22.88
CA VAL A 11 -3.57 -34.67 21.66
C VAL A 11 -4.61 -33.75 21.03
N PHE A 12 -5.85 -34.22 20.88
CA PHE A 12 -6.92 -33.41 20.32
C PHE A 12 -7.24 -32.19 21.18
N GLY A 13 -7.32 -32.35 22.50
CA GLY A 13 -7.50 -31.26 23.44
C GLY A 13 -6.35 -30.24 23.39
N GLY A 14 -5.10 -30.70 23.26
CA GLY A 14 -3.94 -29.84 23.07
C GLY A 14 -3.99 -29.04 21.78
N ILE A 15 -4.37 -29.68 20.66
CA ILE A 15 -4.54 -29.00 19.36
C ILE A 15 -5.63 -27.93 19.45
N LEU A 16 -6.78 -28.25 20.06
CA LEU A 16 -7.86 -27.28 20.23
C LEU A 16 -7.45 -26.09 21.12
N LEU A 17 -6.71 -26.35 22.19
CA LEU A 17 -6.17 -25.30 23.04
C LEU A 17 -5.22 -24.38 22.26
N LEU A 18 -4.29 -24.95 21.50
CA LEU A 18 -3.35 -24.18 20.67
C LEU A 18 -4.07 -23.37 19.58
N ALA A 19 -5.05 -23.97 18.91
CA ALA A 19 -5.86 -23.27 17.91
C ALA A 19 -6.65 -22.11 18.54
N GLY A 20 -7.22 -22.31 19.73
CA GLY A 20 -7.91 -21.28 20.50
C GLY A 20 -6.98 -20.14 20.91
N LEU A 21 -5.77 -20.45 21.38
CA LEU A 21 -4.75 -19.45 21.71
C LEU A 21 -4.28 -18.65 20.48
N ALA A 22 -4.07 -19.32 19.34
CA ALA A 22 -3.71 -18.67 18.09
C ALA A 22 -4.83 -17.74 17.59
N ALA A 23 -6.09 -18.20 17.63
CA ALA A 23 -7.25 -17.37 17.26
C ALA A 23 -7.41 -16.17 18.20
N ALA A 24 -7.21 -16.35 19.51
CA ALA A 24 -7.22 -15.25 20.47
C ALA A 24 -6.09 -14.26 20.18
N TYR A 25 -4.88 -14.74 19.90
CA TYR A 25 -3.76 -13.88 19.49
C TYR A 25 -4.12 -13.06 18.25
N ILE A 26 -4.60 -13.68 17.17
CA ILE A 26 -5.01 -12.96 15.95
C ILE A 26 -6.09 -11.91 16.24
N GLN A 27 -7.06 -12.23 17.10
CA GLN A 27 -8.18 -11.34 17.37
C GLN A 27 -7.79 -10.13 18.23
N PHE A 28 -6.87 -10.31 19.16
CA PHE A 28 -6.55 -9.29 20.18
C PHE A 28 -5.15 -8.67 20.06
N ALA A 29 -4.26 -9.24 19.25
CA ALA A 29 -2.96 -8.63 19.00
C ALA A 29 -3.13 -7.27 18.32
N PRO A 30 -2.32 -6.26 18.71
CA PRO A 30 -2.26 -5.01 17.98
C PRO A 30 -1.72 -5.23 16.58
N ALA A 31 -1.99 -4.27 15.68
CA ALA A 31 -1.35 -4.28 14.36
C ALA A 31 0.18 -4.27 14.51
N PRO A 32 0.93 -5.04 13.70
CA PRO A 32 2.38 -4.98 13.70
C PRO A 32 2.88 -3.57 13.46
N THR A 33 3.77 -3.12 14.33
CA THR A 33 4.55 -1.88 14.16
C THR A 33 5.98 -2.24 13.83
N TYR A 34 6.61 -1.44 12.98
CA TYR A 34 8.00 -1.59 12.59
C TYR A 34 8.82 -0.46 13.23
N ASP A 35 10.13 -0.63 13.30
CA ASP A 35 11.00 0.46 13.72
C ASP A 35 10.81 1.66 12.79
N ALA A 36 10.89 2.86 13.37
CA ALA A 36 10.81 4.09 12.59
C ALA A 36 11.94 4.09 11.56
N PRO A 37 11.61 4.24 10.26
CA PRO A 37 12.61 4.10 9.22
C PRO A 37 13.56 5.30 9.17
N GLU A 38 14.81 5.03 8.82
CA GLU A 38 15.72 6.09 8.37
C GLU A 38 15.35 6.47 6.94
N ILE A 39 14.71 7.63 6.78
CA ILE A 39 14.21 8.10 5.50
C ILE A 39 15.33 8.89 4.78
N PRO A 40 15.75 8.49 3.57
CA PRO A 40 16.79 9.20 2.85
C PRO A 40 16.32 10.59 2.45
N GLU A 41 17.17 11.60 2.63
CA GLU A 41 16.90 12.93 2.10
C GLU A 41 17.05 12.93 0.58
N ILE A 42 15.98 13.31 -0.12
CA ILE A 42 15.98 13.49 -1.57
C ILE A 42 15.48 14.89 -1.91
N THR A 43 15.88 15.38 -3.10
CA THR A 43 15.34 16.61 -3.66
C THR A 43 14.68 16.29 -4.99
N ILE A 44 13.38 16.61 -5.10
CA ILE A 44 12.62 16.40 -6.33
C ILE A 44 12.40 17.76 -7.00
N VAL A 45 12.78 17.87 -8.27
CA VAL A 45 12.50 19.05 -9.09
C VAL A 45 11.13 18.90 -9.76
N HIS A 46 10.14 19.69 -9.39
CA HIS A 46 8.79 19.55 -9.96
C HIS A 46 8.64 20.28 -11.30
N THR A 47 9.09 19.65 -12.39
CA THR A 47 8.93 20.21 -13.74
C THR A 47 7.53 19.93 -14.32
N PRO A 48 7.04 20.74 -15.28
CA PRO A 48 5.75 20.48 -15.93
C PRO A 48 5.65 19.08 -16.57
N GLU A 49 6.75 18.58 -17.15
CA GLU A 49 6.80 17.25 -17.78
C GLU A 49 6.63 16.15 -16.74
N ARG A 50 7.31 16.29 -15.59
CA ARG A 50 7.21 15.35 -14.48
C ARG A 50 5.81 15.37 -13.85
N ILE A 51 5.19 16.54 -13.75
CA ILE A 51 3.79 16.67 -13.29
C ILE A 51 2.83 15.97 -14.27
N ALA A 52 3.01 16.17 -15.58
CA ALA A 52 2.17 15.54 -16.60
C ALA A 52 2.29 14.00 -16.58
N GLU A 53 3.51 13.48 -16.47
CA GLU A 53 3.74 12.05 -16.34
C GLU A 53 3.16 11.51 -15.01
N GLY A 54 3.32 12.25 -13.92
CA GLY A 54 2.74 11.91 -12.63
C GLY A 54 1.22 11.80 -12.68
N ALA A 55 0.56 12.73 -13.38
CA ALA A 55 -0.89 12.68 -13.60
C ALA A 55 -1.29 11.43 -14.38
N ARG A 56 -0.52 11.06 -15.41
CA ARG A 56 -0.75 9.84 -16.21
C ARG A 56 -0.64 8.58 -15.35
N ILE A 57 0.42 8.47 -14.54
CA ILE A 57 0.62 7.32 -13.64
C ILE A 57 -0.48 7.27 -12.56
N ALA A 58 -0.75 8.39 -11.90
CA ALA A 58 -1.76 8.50 -10.86
C ALA A 58 -3.18 8.15 -11.37
N SER A 59 -3.46 8.42 -12.65
CA SER A 59 -4.73 8.06 -13.28
C SER A 59 -5.04 6.56 -13.23
N MET A 60 -4.00 5.72 -13.27
CA MET A 60 -4.13 4.26 -13.25
C MET A 60 -3.90 3.67 -11.86
N LEU A 61 -3.01 4.27 -11.04
CA LEU A 61 -2.60 3.69 -9.76
C LEU A 61 -3.29 4.29 -8.53
N CYS A 62 -3.76 5.54 -8.60
CA CYS A 62 -4.23 6.28 -7.43
C CYS A 62 -5.73 6.59 -7.51
N ASN A 63 -6.21 6.98 -8.69
CA ASN A 63 -7.55 7.54 -8.84
C ASN A 63 -8.66 6.57 -8.42
N GLU A 64 -8.55 5.28 -8.74
CA GLU A 64 -9.60 4.32 -8.42
C GLU A 64 -9.82 4.24 -6.91
N CYS A 65 -8.76 4.16 -6.11
CA CYS A 65 -8.88 4.07 -4.68
C CYS A 65 -9.17 5.43 -4.03
N HIS A 66 -8.55 6.52 -4.49
CA HIS A 66 -8.52 7.78 -3.76
C HIS A 66 -9.54 8.83 -4.21
N THR A 67 -10.24 8.66 -5.33
CA THR A 67 -11.23 9.66 -5.75
C THR A 67 -12.44 9.62 -4.81
N GLY A 68 -12.62 10.71 -4.05
CA GLY A 68 -13.76 10.90 -3.18
C GLY A 68 -14.96 11.50 -3.91
N GLN A 69 -16.03 11.78 -3.15
CA GLN A 69 -17.28 12.34 -3.70
C GLN A 69 -17.16 13.81 -4.11
N ASP A 70 -16.08 14.48 -3.72
CA ASP A 70 -15.77 15.87 -4.05
C ASP A 70 -14.88 16.01 -5.32
N ASP A 71 -14.78 14.93 -6.11
CA ASP A 71 -13.92 14.80 -7.30
C ASP A 71 -12.42 15.04 -7.06
N LYS A 72 -12.01 15.09 -5.79
CA LYS A 72 -10.60 15.18 -5.37
C LYS A 72 -10.08 13.82 -4.96
N LEU A 73 -8.76 13.71 -4.80
CA LEU A 73 -8.11 12.53 -4.23
C LEU A 73 -8.23 12.52 -2.71
N SER A 74 -9.45 12.69 -2.22
CA SER A 74 -9.80 12.87 -0.80
C SER A 74 -10.06 11.55 -0.07
N GLY A 75 -10.05 10.42 -0.78
CA GLY A 75 -10.29 9.09 -0.23
C GLY A 75 -11.76 8.70 -0.26
N LYS A 76 -12.02 7.39 -0.23
CA LYS A 76 -13.36 6.79 -0.16
C LYS A 76 -13.33 5.43 0.54
N LYS A 77 -14.50 4.88 0.82
CA LYS A 77 -14.64 3.48 1.22
C LYS A 77 -14.28 2.57 0.05
N LEU A 78 -13.51 1.52 0.32
CA LEU A 78 -13.13 0.50 -0.65
C LEU A 78 -14.19 -0.61 -0.63
N GLU A 79 -15.20 -0.47 -1.48
CA GLU A 79 -16.34 -1.41 -1.55
C GLU A 79 -15.96 -2.77 -2.13
N ASP A 80 -14.89 -2.83 -2.94
CA ASP A 80 -14.43 -4.07 -3.56
C ASP A 80 -13.71 -5.01 -2.59
N VAL A 81 -13.40 -4.56 -1.36
CA VAL A 81 -12.78 -5.41 -0.35
C VAL A 81 -13.85 -6.22 0.38
N PRO A 82 -13.81 -7.57 0.32
CA PRO A 82 -14.81 -8.40 0.97
C PRO A 82 -14.91 -8.17 2.49
N PRO A 83 -16.12 -8.08 3.08
CA PRO A 83 -16.32 -7.82 4.51
C PRO A 83 -15.64 -8.83 5.45
N VAL A 84 -15.34 -10.04 4.97
CA VAL A 84 -14.58 -11.06 5.72
C VAL A 84 -13.17 -10.58 6.10
N PHE A 85 -12.59 -9.67 5.33
CA PHE A 85 -11.30 -9.04 5.63
C PHE A 85 -11.46 -7.79 6.51
N GLY A 86 -12.59 -7.08 6.40
CA GLY A 86 -12.85 -5.88 7.19
C GLY A 86 -13.57 -4.80 6.40
N GLN A 87 -13.54 -3.58 6.95
CA GLN A 87 -14.01 -2.37 6.28
C GLN A 87 -12.82 -1.45 6.06
N PHE A 88 -12.58 -1.06 4.81
CA PHE A 88 -11.38 -0.34 4.43
C PHE A 88 -11.71 0.96 3.72
N TYR A 89 -10.84 1.94 3.94
CA TYR A 89 -10.95 3.28 3.39
C TYR A 89 -9.57 3.69 2.88
N SER A 90 -9.53 4.32 1.71
CA SER A 90 -8.34 5.01 1.23
C SER A 90 -8.16 6.34 1.96
N ALA A 91 -6.93 6.78 2.08
CA ALA A 91 -6.60 8.04 2.74
C ALA A 91 -6.91 9.25 1.85
N ASN A 92 -7.08 10.40 2.47
CA ASN A 92 -7.04 11.68 1.77
C ASN A 92 -5.56 11.95 1.39
N ILE A 93 -5.28 12.05 0.09
CA ILE A 93 -3.94 12.34 -0.45
C ILE A 93 -3.88 13.72 -1.12
N THR A 94 -4.84 14.59 -0.81
CA THR A 94 -4.77 16.00 -1.17
C THR A 94 -3.70 16.74 -0.36
N GLN A 95 -3.35 17.95 -0.78
CA GLN A 95 -2.41 18.84 -0.09
C GLN A 95 -2.96 19.43 1.22
N SER A 96 -4.06 18.89 1.76
CA SER A 96 -4.60 19.28 3.06
C SER A 96 -3.56 19.04 4.17
N PRO A 97 -3.22 20.05 4.99
CA PRO A 97 -2.27 19.90 6.09
C PRO A 97 -2.87 19.19 7.33
N GLU A 98 -4.19 19.08 7.39
CA GLU A 98 -4.90 18.47 8.52
C GLU A 98 -5.29 17.03 8.21
N HIS A 99 -5.91 16.80 7.05
CA HIS A 99 -6.46 15.48 6.69
C HIS A 99 -5.66 14.77 5.60
N GLY A 100 -4.78 15.48 4.89
CA GLY A 100 -4.05 14.97 3.73
C GLY A 100 -2.54 14.89 3.92
N ILE A 101 -1.82 15.00 2.80
CA ILE A 101 -0.36 14.89 2.74
C ILE A 101 0.37 16.25 2.82
N GLY A 102 -0.33 17.33 3.17
CA GLY A 102 0.25 18.69 3.16
C GLY A 102 1.46 18.87 4.07
N LYS A 103 1.59 18.05 5.13
CA LYS A 103 2.73 18.05 6.07
C LYS A 103 3.76 16.95 5.82
N TRP A 104 3.60 16.18 4.75
CA TRP A 104 4.58 15.16 4.37
C TRP A 104 5.71 15.82 3.59
N THR A 105 6.93 15.40 3.80
CA THR A 105 8.04 15.74 2.91
C THR A 105 8.04 14.84 1.68
N ASP A 106 8.74 15.23 0.64
CA ASP A 106 8.88 14.40 -0.56
C ASP A 106 9.62 13.09 -0.27
N SER A 107 10.63 13.13 0.60
CA SER A 107 11.32 11.95 1.09
C SER A 107 10.39 10.97 1.80
N GLU A 108 9.49 11.49 2.64
CA GLU A 108 8.52 10.66 3.35
C GLU A 108 7.51 10.02 2.38
N LEU A 109 7.03 10.77 1.38
CA LEU A 109 6.15 10.24 0.35
C LEU A 109 6.88 9.19 -0.50
N TYR A 110 8.11 9.46 -0.90
CA TYR A 110 8.93 8.55 -1.67
C TYR A 110 9.15 7.22 -0.95
N TYR A 111 9.55 7.28 0.33
CA TYR A 111 9.73 6.10 1.16
C TYR A 111 8.41 5.34 1.37
N PHE A 112 7.32 6.06 1.66
CA PHE A 112 6.00 5.47 1.87
C PHE A 112 5.46 4.78 0.62
N LEU A 113 5.54 5.42 -0.55
CA LEU A 113 5.08 4.82 -1.81
C LEU A 113 5.87 3.55 -2.14
N ARG A 114 7.19 3.55 -1.87
CA ARG A 114 8.06 2.40 -2.09
C ARG A 114 7.73 1.21 -1.17
N THR A 115 7.50 1.47 0.11
CA THR A 115 7.52 0.45 1.17
C THR A 115 6.18 0.20 1.85
N GLY A 116 5.23 1.13 1.77
CA GLY A 116 4.00 1.16 2.55
C GLY A 116 4.18 1.53 4.03
N LEU A 117 5.39 1.88 4.47
CA LEU A 117 5.69 2.29 5.85
C LEU A 117 5.63 3.80 6.01
N ARG A 118 4.93 4.24 7.06
CA ARG A 118 4.90 5.63 7.48
C ARG A 118 6.13 5.96 8.33
N ARG A 119 6.41 7.26 8.49
CA ARG A 119 7.49 7.79 9.33
C ARG A 119 7.45 7.34 10.79
N ASP A 120 6.28 6.95 11.29
CA ASP A 120 6.07 6.46 12.65
C ASP A 120 6.21 4.94 12.79
N GLY A 121 6.60 4.23 11.71
CA GLY A 121 6.73 2.78 11.69
C GLY A 121 5.40 2.03 11.49
N SER A 122 4.27 2.73 11.35
CA SER A 122 2.99 2.09 11.05
C SER A 122 2.91 1.66 9.58
N PHE A 123 2.37 0.46 9.35
CA PHE A 123 2.25 -0.12 8.02
C PHE A 123 0.85 0.10 7.41
N ALA A 124 0.80 0.59 6.17
CA ALA A 124 -0.42 0.76 5.40
C ALA A 124 -0.75 -0.48 4.56
N ALA A 125 -1.09 -1.60 5.21
CA ALA A 125 -1.17 -2.92 4.56
C ALA A 125 -2.14 -3.07 3.38
N ILE A 126 -3.10 -2.15 3.24
CA ILE A 126 -4.11 -2.17 2.15
C ILE A 126 -3.70 -1.27 0.99
N MET A 127 -2.77 -0.34 1.21
CA MET A 127 -2.22 0.50 0.16
C MET A 127 -1.19 -0.31 -0.63
N PRO A 128 -1.33 -0.45 -1.96
CA PRO A 128 -0.33 -1.12 -2.78
C PRO A 128 1.05 -0.49 -2.61
N GLN A 129 2.09 -1.31 -2.59
CA GLN A 129 3.47 -0.86 -2.52
C GLN A 129 4.05 -0.80 -3.92
N PHE A 130 5.01 0.09 -4.14
CA PHE A 130 5.61 0.30 -5.46
C PHE A 130 7.13 0.02 -5.47
N PRO A 131 7.60 -1.16 -5.01
CA PRO A 131 9.03 -1.45 -4.93
C PRO A 131 9.72 -1.44 -6.30
N MET A 132 8.99 -1.83 -7.35
CA MET A 132 9.48 -1.98 -8.73
C MET A 132 9.31 -0.73 -9.60
N VAL A 133 8.58 0.28 -9.14
CA VAL A 133 8.44 1.54 -9.87
C VAL A 133 9.78 2.26 -9.86
N SER A 134 10.24 2.77 -11.00
CA SER A 134 11.50 3.51 -11.04
C SER A 134 11.45 4.76 -10.16
N ASP A 135 12.61 5.23 -9.71
CA ASP A 135 12.70 6.43 -8.88
C ASP A 135 12.05 7.64 -9.59
N GLU A 136 12.31 7.79 -10.89
CA GLU A 136 11.70 8.84 -11.71
C GLU A 136 10.17 8.71 -11.79
N GLY A 137 9.64 7.49 -11.86
CA GLY A 137 8.20 7.24 -11.80
C GLY A 137 7.58 7.68 -10.47
N LEU A 138 8.23 7.40 -9.34
CA LEU A 138 7.76 7.88 -8.03
C LEU A 138 7.91 9.41 -7.91
N TYR A 139 8.99 9.99 -8.44
CA TYR A 139 9.16 11.45 -8.48
C TYR A 139 8.08 12.13 -9.32
N ALA A 140 7.66 11.51 -10.41
CA ALA A 140 6.53 11.96 -11.22
C ALA A 140 5.23 12.00 -10.40
N ILE A 141 4.88 10.88 -9.74
CA ILE A 141 3.70 10.82 -8.87
C ILE A 141 3.75 11.93 -7.80
N ILE A 142 4.87 12.06 -7.08
CA ILE A 142 5.01 13.07 -6.02
C ILE A 142 4.87 14.49 -6.59
N SER A 143 5.46 14.77 -7.76
CA SER A 143 5.33 16.07 -8.40
C SER A 143 3.89 16.39 -8.78
N TYR A 144 3.13 15.41 -9.27
CA TYR A 144 1.70 15.57 -9.50
C TYR A 144 0.94 15.87 -8.20
N LEU A 145 1.24 15.16 -7.11
CA LEU A 145 0.63 15.40 -5.81
C LEU A 145 0.93 16.80 -5.25
N ARG A 146 2.06 17.41 -5.65
CA ARG A 146 2.46 18.79 -5.32
C ARG A 146 1.95 19.86 -6.31
N SER A 147 1.30 19.47 -7.40
CA SER A 147 0.90 20.39 -8.46
C SER A 147 -0.29 21.29 -8.09
N ASP A 148 -0.61 22.22 -8.98
CA ASP A 148 -1.81 23.06 -8.91
C ASP A 148 -3.08 22.36 -9.41
N ASN A 149 -3.01 21.06 -9.77
CA ASN A 149 -4.16 20.33 -10.28
C ASN A 149 -5.33 20.34 -9.27
N PRO A 150 -6.57 20.64 -9.69
CA PRO A 150 -7.73 20.73 -8.79
C PRO A 150 -7.97 19.48 -7.93
N ARG A 151 -7.63 18.29 -8.44
CA ARG A 151 -7.88 17.01 -7.75
C ARG A 151 -7.00 16.80 -6.52
N VAL A 152 -5.83 17.46 -6.47
CA VAL A 152 -4.89 17.34 -5.34
C VAL A 152 -4.96 18.54 -4.41
N GLN A 153 -5.76 19.55 -4.74
CA GLN A 153 -5.96 20.71 -3.86
C GLN A 153 -6.63 20.30 -2.54
N PRO A 154 -6.35 21.01 -1.43
CA PRO A 154 -6.83 20.64 -0.10
C PRO A 154 -8.33 20.28 -0.06
N SER A 155 -8.64 19.14 0.55
CA SER A 155 -10.00 18.73 0.92
C SER A 155 -10.10 18.59 2.45
N ALA A 156 -11.25 18.98 3.00
CA ALA A 156 -11.60 18.81 4.40
C ALA A 156 -12.18 17.41 4.70
N HIS A 157 -12.32 16.55 3.69
CA HIS A 157 -12.81 15.20 3.91
C HIS A 157 -11.80 14.39 4.75
N GLU A 158 -12.27 13.80 5.84
CA GLU A 158 -11.53 12.84 6.65
C GLU A 158 -12.15 11.45 6.46
N PRO A 159 -11.50 10.56 5.69
CA PRO A 159 -11.94 9.18 5.58
C PRO A 159 -11.93 8.47 6.92
N LEU A 160 -12.90 7.58 7.15
CA LEU A 160 -12.93 6.75 8.35
C LEU A 160 -11.69 5.83 8.40
N LYS A 161 -11.29 5.47 9.62
CA LYS A 161 -10.19 4.52 9.80
C LYS A 161 -10.62 3.11 9.43
N SER A 162 -9.79 2.43 8.65
CA SER A 162 -9.94 1.02 8.30
C SER A 162 -9.97 0.12 9.54
N LYS A 163 -10.82 -0.92 9.51
CA LYS A 163 -11.01 -1.91 10.57
C LYS A 163 -10.87 -3.31 9.99
N TYR A 164 -9.90 -4.06 10.49
CA TYR A 164 -9.67 -5.45 10.09
C TYR A 164 -10.63 -6.39 10.83
N ALA A 165 -11.31 -7.25 10.08
CA ALA A 165 -11.99 -8.43 10.62
C ALA A 165 -10.98 -9.56 10.88
N PHE A 166 -11.43 -10.70 11.40
CA PHE A 166 -10.53 -11.80 11.81
C PHE A 166 -9.58 -12.25 10.70
N LEU A 167 -10.09 -12.47 9.48
CA LEU A 167 -9.25 -12.90 8.36
C LEU A 167 -8.30 -11.78 7.91
N GLY A 168 -8.72 -10.51 7.96
CA GLY A 168 -7.83 -9.38 7.70
C GLY A 168 -6.72 -9.25 8.72
N LYS A 169 -7.00 -9.50 10.02
CA LYS A 169 -5.97 -9.53 11.07
C LYS A 169 -4.99 -10.68 10.88
N LEU A 170 -5.48 -11.85 10.48
CA LEU A 170 -4.63 -13.00 10.14
C LEU A 170 -3.65 -12.62 9.01
N LEU A 171 -4.15 -12.02 7.93
CA LEU A 171 -3.30 -11.58 6.82
C LEU A 171 -2.31 -10.49 7.25
N LEU A 172 -2.77 -9.49 7.99
CA LEU A 172 -1.93 -8.42 8.51
C LEU A 172 -0.78 -8.94 9.40
N GLN A 173 -1.04 -9.98 10.19
CA GLN A 173 -0.06 -10.50 11.15
C GLN A 173 1.00 -11.40 10.51
N PHE A 174 0.64 -12.16 9.48
CA PHE A 174 1.48 -13.25 8.97
C PHE A 174 1.83 -13.16 7.49
N VAL A 175 1.08 -12.40 6.69
CA VAL A 175 1.21 -12.38 5.23
C VAL A 175 1.66 -11.01 4.73
N LEU A 176 0.93 -9.95 5.10
CA LEU A 176 1.18 -8.61 4.61
C LEU A 176 2.34 -7.98 5.37
N LYS A 177 3.35 -7.52 4.63
CA LYS A 177 4.57 -6.92 5.18
C LYS A 177 4.99 -5.72 4.35
N PRO A 178 5.67 -4.74 4.97
CA PRO A 178 6.32 -3.66 4.23
C PRO A 178 7.36 -4.21 3.26
N ALA A 179 7.45 -3.64 2.07
CA ALA A 179 8.52 -3.96 1.14
C ALA A 179 9.83 -3.38 1.68
N ALA A 180 10.93 -4.07 1.41
CA ALA A 180 12.25 -3.54 1.75
C ALA A 180 12.53 -2.28 0.91
N PHE A 181 13.15 -1.29 1.53
CA PHE A 181 13.69 -0.16 0.78
C PHE A 181 14.94 -0.63 0.01
N PRO A 182 15.08 -0.30 -1.28
CA PRO A 182 16.19 -0.80 -2.09
C PRO A 182 17.53 -0.14 -1.70
N ASP A 183 18.63 -0.91 -1.71
CA ASP A 183 19.98 -0.42 -1.42
C ASP A 183 20.54 0.52 -2.50
N GLN A 184 19.96 0.48 -3.70
CA GLN A 184 20.36 1.28 -4.86
C GLN A 184 19.12 1.89 -5.53
N PRO A 185 19.27 3.04 -6.21
CA PRO A 185 18.20 3.63 -7.02
C PRO A 185 17.59 2.62 -7.98
N VAL A 186 16.26 2.62 -8.13
CA VAL A 186 15.59 1.75 -9.10
C VAL A 186 15.57 2.47 -10.45
N PRO A 187 16.35 1.99 -11.44
CA PRO A 187 16.53 2.72 -12.69
C PRO A 187 15.27 2.67 -13.54
N GLN A 188 15.01 3.75 -14.27
CA GLN A 188 14.04 3.73 -15.36
C GLN A 188 14.69 3.08 -16.59
N PRO A 189 14.05 2.08 -17.23
CA PRO A 189 14.58 1.54 -18.47
C PRO A 189 14.57 2.57 -19.60
N ASP A 190 15.50 2.40 -20.54
CA ASP A 190 15.54 3.19 -21.77
C ASP A 190 14.24 3.02 -22.56
N THR A 191 13.57 4.15 -22.82
CA THR A 191 12.31 4.19 -23.57
C THR A 191 12.49 3.81 -25.04
N LEU A 192 13.71 3.90 -25.58
CA LEU A 192 14.03 3.42 -26.94
C LEU A 192 14.15 1.90 -27.00
N ASN A 193 14.47 1.24 -25.88
CA ASN A 193 14.42 -0.22 -25.76
C ASN A 193 12.99 -0.67 -25.47
N GLN A 194 12.19 -0.83 -26.52
CA GLN A 194 10.76 -1.18 -26.42
C GLN A 194 10.48 -2.44 -25.60
N LEU A 195 11.38 -3.44 -25.62
CA LEU A 195 11.20 -4.66 -24.83
C LEU A 195 11.38 -4.39 -23.33
N ALA A 196 12.47 -3.71 -22.96
CA ALA A 196 12.73 -3.37 -21.56
C ALA A 196 11.69 -2.38 -21.01
N TRP A 197 11.31 -1.39 -21.83
CA TRP A 197 10.27 -0.43 -21.50
C TRP A 197 8.90 -1.10 -21.33
N GLY A 198 8.47 -1.92 -22.30
CA GLY A 198 7.21 -2.64 -22.24
C GLY A 198 7.13 -3.55 -21.02
N ARG A 199 8.22 -4.26 -20.70
CA ARG A 199 8.30 -5.07 -19.48
C ARG A 199 8.15 -4.25 -18.21
N TYR A 200 8.81 -3.09 -18.12
CA TYR A 200 8.64 -2.22 -16.97
C TYR A 200 7.22 -1.70 -16.81
N LEU A 201 6.56 -1.33 -17.91
CA LEU A 201 5.16 -0.90 -17.86
C LEU A 201 4.24 -2.04 -17.36
N ALA A 202 4.42 -3.25 -17.89
CA ALA A 202 3.56 -4.40 -17.58
C ALA A 202 3.83 -5.03 -16.22
N ASP A 203 5.09 -5.19 -15.82
CA ASP A 203 5.47 -5.92 -14.60
C ASP A 203 5.70 -4.96 -13.42
N GLY A 204 6.29 -3.79 -13.68
CA GLY A 204 6.79 -2.90 -12.63
C GLY A 204 5.87 -1.74 -12.30
N LEU A 205 5.43 -0.99 -13.31
CA LEU A 205 4.68 0.25 -13.13
C LEU A 205 3.19 0.01 -12.89
N TYR A 206 2.55 -0.81 -13.73
CA TYR A 206 1.11 -1.03 -13.69
C TYR A 206 0.69 -2.43 -13.24
N SER A 207 1.66 -3.32 -12.98
CA SER A 207 1.40 -4.70 -12.53
C SER A 207 0.37 -5.44 -13.38
N CYS A 208 0.27 -5.11 -14.68
CA CYS A 208 -0.62 -5.77 -15.62
C CYS A 208 -0.32 -7.27 -15.69
N TYR A 209 0.96 -7.66 -15.63
CA TYR A 209 1.38 -9.06 -15.76
C TYR A 209 0.87 -9.96 -14.63
N ASP A 210 0.67 -9.43 -13.43
CA ASP A 210 0.22 -10.22 -12.26
C ASP A 210 -1.13 -10.90 -12.54
N CYS A 211 -2.00 -10.21 -13.29
CA CYS A 211 -3.28 -10.75 -13.73
C CYS A 211 -3.24 -11.23 -15.20
N HIS A 212 -2.55 -10.52 -16.11
CA HIS A 212 -2.62 -10.71 -17.57
C HIS A 212 -1.45 -11.49 -18.20
N SER A 213 -0.74 -12.33 -17.43
CA SER A 213 0.33 -13.20 -17.96
C SER A 213 -0.19 -14.41 -18.76
N ALA A 214 0.72 -15.21 -19.32
CA ALA A 214 0.43 -16.33 -20.23
C ALA A 214 -0.53 -17.41 -19.68
N SER A 215 -0.85 -17.39 -18.38
CA SER A 215 -1.89 -18.21 -17.76
C SER A 215 -3.32 -17.69 -17.98
N PHE A 216 -3.54 -16.74 -18.89
CA PHE A 216 -4.86 -16.26 -19.32
C PHE A 216 -5.58 -17.30 -20.22
N THR A 217 -5.76 -18.51 -19.69
CA THR A 217 -6.61 -19.59 -20.23
C THR A 217 -7.66 -19.99 -19.23
#